data_AF-A0AAW0C8R6-F1
#
_entry.id   AF-A0AAW0C8R6-F1
#
_cell.length_a   1.000
_cell.length_b   1.000
_cell.length_c   1.000
_cell.angle_alpha   90.00
_cell.angle_beta   90.00
_cell.angle_gamma   90.00
#
_symmetry.space_group_name_H-M   'P 1'
#
loop_
_entity.id
_entity.type
_entity.pdbx_description
1 polymer ?
#
loop_
_entity_poly.entity_id
_entity_poly.type
_entity_poly.pdbx_seq_one_letter_code
_entity_poly.pdbx_strand_id
1 'polypeptide(L)'
;MVCSNCMKRSGAAKCSRCKITAYCNRECQRAHWSAHKKHCKPHELSPQKLDLRFYINHDPPVLMQEDIPLILCSRDAPRELTSRWISNLVNTHEEGVLEKRAGPCTYCPEPGVALHTTLSVTLHQSPPTVLVVGQRLCQRNRFSPCAIMAEKTMQDGMKAPGFPGEPSDVYTV
;
A
#
# COMPACT_ATOMS: atom_id res chain seq x y z
N MET A 1 1.14 -4.26 28.26
CA MET A 1 0.50 -2.95 28.00
C MET A 1 0.53 -2.09 29.26
N VAL A 2 0.51 -0.76 29.12
CA VAL A 2 0.53 0.20 30.24
C VAL A 2 -0.86 0.83 30.36
N CYS A 3 -1.36 0.98 31.59
CA CYS A 3 -2.63 1.67 31.84
C CYS A 3 -2.49 3.18 31.58
N SER A 4 -3.35 3.76 30.72
CA SER A 4 -3.31 5.18 30.37
C SER A 4 -3.80 6.13 31.47
N ASN A 5 -4.23 5.62 32.63
CA ASN A 5 -4.61 6.42 33.78
C ASN A 5 -3.55 6.39 34.88
N CYS A 6 -3.16 5.19 35.34
CA CYS A 6 -2.25 5.02 36.48
C CYS A 6 -0.81 4.67 36.08
N MET A 7 -0.52 4.54 34.79
CA MET A 7 0.80 4.25 34.22
C MET A 7 1.46 2.93 34.68
N LYS A 8 0.74 2.06 35.39
CA LYS A 8 1.22 0.74 35.80
C LYS A 8 1.14 -0.27 34.66
N ARG A 9 2.16 -1.12 34.52
CA ARG A 9 2.12 -2.32 33.67
C ARG A 9 1.27 -3.38 34.35
N SER A 10 0.13 -3.68 33.75
CA SER A 10 -0.83 -4.69 34.22
C SER A 10 -1.60 -5.24 33.03
N GLY A 11 -2.30 -6.36 33.19
CA GLY A 11 -3.16 -6.96 32.15
C GLY A 11 -4.29 -6.02 31.76
N ALA A 12 -3.98 -5.03 30.91
CA ALA A 12 -4.86 -3.92 30.61
C ALA A 12 -5.79 -4.27 29.43
N ALA A 13 -7.09 -4.10 29.63
CA ALA A 13 -8.09 -4.21 28.58
C ALA A 13 -8.12 -2.92 27.75
N LYS A 14 -8.23 -3.06 26.43
CA LYS A 14 -8.38 -1.93 25.51
C LYS A 14 -9.80 -1.37 25.57
N CYS A 15 -9.93 -0.05 25.43
CA CYS A 15 -11.21 0.64 25.31
C CYS A 15 -12.07 -0.03 24.23
N SER A 16 -13.32 -0.38 24.56
CA SER A 16 -14.20 -1.13 23.66
C SER A 16 -14.55 -0.37 22.38
N ARG A 17 -14.54 0.97 22.42
CA ARG A 17 -14.87 1.85 21.29
C ARG A 17 -13.69 2.06 20.34
N CYS A 18 -12.54 2.51 20.86
CA CYS A 18 -11.39 2.86 20.02
C CYS A 18 -10.32 1.77 19.91
N LYS A 19 -10.37 0.72 20.75
CA LYS A 19 -9.38 -0.39 20.79
C LYS A 19 -7.90 0.01 20.91
N ILE A 20 -7.60 1.29 21.12
CA ILE A 20 -6.24 1.86 21.18
C ILE A 20 -5.80 2.04 22.63
N THR A 21 -6.53 2.85 23.41
CA THR A 21 -6.19 3.19 24.80
C THR A 21 -6.47 2.01 25.72
N ALA A 22 -5.52 1.67 26.62
CA ALA A 22 -5.60 0.51 27.49
C ALA A 22 -5.73 0.92 28.97
N TYR A 23 -6.49 0.14 29.74
CA TYR A 23 -6.73 0.39 31.16
C TYR A 23 -6.60 -0.90 31.97
N CYS A 24 -6.01 -0.81 33.16
CA CYS A 24 -5.91 -1.96 34.06
C CYS A 24 -7.30 -2.45 34.52
N ASN A 25 -8.27 -1.55 34.62
CA ASN A 25 -9.65 -1.85 35.01
C ASN A 25 -10.62 -0.73 34.55
N ARG A 26 -11.92 -0.94 34.78
CA ARG A 26 -12.99 0.02 34.43
C ARG A 26 -12.90 1.34 35.21
N GLU A 27 -12.36 1.33 36.42
CA GLU A 27 -12.19 2.53 37.25
C GLU A 27 -11.18 3.48 36.61
N CYS A 28 -10.02 2.97 36.18
CA CYS A 28 -9.02 3.74 35.45
C CYS A 28 -9.56 4.27 34.11
N GLN A 29 -10.41 3.50 33.41
CA GLN A 29 -11.08 4.00 32.22
C GLN A 29 -12.00 5.19 32.51
N ARG A 30 -12.82 5.10 33.57
CA ARG A 30 -13.74 6.18 33.98
C ARG A 30 -12.99 7.42 34.43
N ALA A 31 -11.94 7.26 35.23
CA ALA A 31 -11.10 8.37 35.70
C ALA A 31 -10.45 9.13 34.53
N HIS A 32 -9.96 8.41 33.53
CA HIS A 32 -9.36 9.02 32.33
C HIS A 32 -10.39 9.48 31.29
N TRP A 33 -11.69 9.20 31.45
CA TRP A 33 -12.69 9.38 30.39
C TRP A 33 -12.83 10.83 29.90
N SER A 34 -12.75 11.81 30.81
CA SER A 34 -12.88 13.23 30.47
C SER A 34 -11.82 13.72 29.48
N ALA A 35 -10.58 13.22 29.61
CA ALA A 35 -9.49 13.46 28.68
C ALA A 35 -9.60 12.56 27.44
N HIS A 36 -9.84 11.26 27.64
CA HIS A 36 -9.90 10.27 26.56
C HIS A 36 -11.01 10.56 25.53
N LYS A 37 -12.22 10.95 25.98
CA LYS A 37 -13.40 11.12 25.12
C LYS A 37 -13.19 12.13 23.99
N LYS A 38 -12.32 13.11 24.19
CA LYS A 38 -11.98 14.15 23.19
C LYS A 38 -11.34 13.55 21.93
N HIS A 39 -10.69 12.39 22.08
CA HIS A 39 -9.97 11.71 21.01
C HIS A 39 -10.45 10.25 20.82
N CYS A 40 -11.47 9.82 21.56
CA CYS A 40 -12.05 8.48 21.47
C CYS A 40 -12.98 8.35 20.26
N LYS A 41 -12.39 8.06 19.10
CA LYS A 41 -13.14 7.71 17.89
C LYS A 41 -13.41 6.20 17.88
N PRO A 42 -14.54 5.73 17.31
CA PRO A 42 -14.65 4.33 16.94
C PRO A 42 -13.38 3.94 16.20
N HIS A 43 -12.75 2.82 16.57
CA HIS A 43 -11.82 2.22 15.65
C HIS A 43 -12.69 1.75 14.50
N GLU A 44 -12.80 2.56 13.46
CA GLU A 44 -13.35 2.05 12.22
C GLU A 44 -12.43 0.89 11.84
N LEU A 45 -13.00 -0.31 11.92
CA LEU A 45 -12.38 -1.55 11.47
C LEU A 45 -12.83 -1.85 10.04
N SER A 46 -13.74 -1.04 9.49
CA SER A 46 -14.14 -1.12 8.09
C SER A 46 -12.97 -0.66 7.24
N PRO A 47 -12.44 -1.52 6.35
CA PRO A 47 -11.45 -1.08 5.38
C PRO A 47 -12.00 0.09 4.55
N GLN A 48 -11.11 0.99 4.14
CA GLN A 48 -11.41 1.96 3.09
C GLN A 48 -11.35 1.25 1.73
N LYS A 49 -12.02 1.80 0.72
CA LYS A 49 -11.85 1.37 -0.66
C LYS A 49 -10.61 2.03 -1.24
N LEU A 50 -9.63 1.21 -1.58
CA LEU A 50 -8.42 1.57 -2.31
C LEU A 50 -8.68 1.49 -3.81
N ASP A 51 -8.30 2.54 -4.52
CA ASP A 51 -8.18 2.51 -5.98
C ASP A 51 -6.83 1.89 -6.36
N LEU A 52 -6.86 0.72 -6.98
CA LEU A 52 -5.68 0.05 -7.52
C LEU A 52 -5.70 0.13 -9.04
N ARG A 53 -4.65 0.70 -9.62
CA ARG A 53 -4.59 1.03 -11.06
C ARG A 53 -3.32 0.51 -11.68
N PHE A 54 -3.44 -0.38 -12.67
CA PHE A 54 -2.30 -0.87 -13.44
C PHE A 54 -2.25 -0.22 -14.82
N TYR A 55 -1.10 0.35 -15.15
CA TYR A 55 -0.77 0.92 -16.44
C TYR A 55 0.33 0.06 -17.05
N ILE A 56 -0.03 -0.78 -18.02
CA ILE A 56 0.91 -1.70 -18.67
C ILE A 56 1.26 -1.14 -20.04
N ASN A 57 2.51 -0.71 -20.23
CA ASN A 57 2.97 -0.06 -21.45
C ASN A 57 2.04 1.08 -21.90
N HIS A 58 1.42 0.97 -23.08
CA HIS A 58 0.49 1.95 -23.65
C HIS A 58 -0.95 1.43 -23.74
N ASP A 59 -1.24 0.32 -23.06
CA ASP A 59 -2.57 -0.28 -23.09
C ASP A 59 -3.54 0.52 -22.20
N PRO A 60 -4.86 0.40 -22.43
CA PRO A 60 -5.86 0.93 -21.51
C PRO A 60 -5.64 0.39 -20.08
N PRO A 61 -5.75 1.23 -19.04
CA PRO A 61 -5.44 0.81 -17.67
C PRO A 61 -6.38 -0.30 -17.19
N VAL A 62 -5.87 -1.16 -16.31
CA VAL A 62 -6.68 -2.11 -15.54
C VAL A 62 -6.99 -1.48 -14.19
N LEU A 63 -8.27 -1.18 -13.96
CA LEU A 63 -8.75 -0.53 -12.74
C LEU A 63 -9.45 -1.56 -11.85
N MET A 64 -9.17 -1.53 -10.55
CA MET A 64 -9.82 -2.38 -9.56
C MET A 64 -9.95 -1.67 -8.20
N GLN A 65 -10.81 -2.20 -7.35
CA GLN A 65 -11.02 -1.70 -5.99
C GLN A 65 -10.73 -2.77 -4.97
N GLU A 66 -10.00 -2.40 -3.93
CA GLU A 66 -9.55 -3.31 -2.88
C GLU A 66 -9.84 -2.75 -1.49
N ASP A 67 -9.95 -3.64 -0.51
CA ASP A 67 -10.15 -3.24 0.87
C ASP A 67 -8.81 -2.96 1.55
N ILE A 68 -8.57 -1.72 1.96
CA ILE A 68 -7.36 -1.32 2.68
C ILE A 68 -7.64 -1.10 4.18
N PRO A 69 -6.85 -1.73 5.07
CA PRO A 69 -6.94 -1.45 6.50
C PRO A 69 -6.73 0.03 6.81
N LEU A 70 -7.63 0.62 7.59
CA LEU A 70 -7.58 2.05 7.95
C LEU A 70 -6.26 2.50 8.59
N ILE A 71 -5.59 1.60 9.32
CA ILE A 71 -4.28 1.89 9.92
C ILE A 71 -3.22 2.26 8.87
N LEU A 72 -3.33 1.71 7.65
CA LEU A 72 -2.39 1.98 6.55
C LEU A 72 -2.72 3.28 5.81
N CYS A 73 -3.91 3.85 6.02
CA CYS A 73 -4.31 5.12 5.43
C CYS A 73 -3.86 6.33 6.27
N SER A 74 -3.21 6.10 7.42
CA SER A 74 -2.65 7.18 8.23
C SER A 74 -1.34 7.70 7.63
N ARG A 75 -1.08 9.00 7.75
CA ARG A 75 0.25 9.59 7.43
C ARG A 75 1.37 9.01 8.31
N ASP A 76 1.01 8.56 9.53
CA ASP A 76 1.93 7.96 10.49
C ASP A 76 1.97 6.43 10.40
N ALA A 77 1.42 5.83 9.32
CA ALA A 77 1.45 4.39 9.13
C ALA A 77 2.90 3.89 9.05
N PRO A 78 3.29 2.82 9.80
CA PRO A 78 4.64 2.30 9.74
C PRO A 78 5.02 1.86 8.32
N ARG A 79 6.13 2.40 7.79
CA ARG A 79 6.55 2.21 6.39
C ARG A 79 6.72 0.74 6.03
N GLU A 80 7.26 -0.06 6.95
CA GLU A 80 7.50 -1.49 6.76
C GLU A 80 6.19 -2.27 6.61
N LEU A 81 5.16 -1.90 7.39
CA LEU A 81 3.84 -2.53 7.31
C LEU A 81 3.15 -2.17 5.99
N THR A 82 3.19 -0.89 5.63
CA THR A 82 2.65 -0.37 4.38
C THR A 82 3.31 -1.03 3.17
N SER A 83 4.64 -1.04 3.12
CA SER A 83 5.41 -1.66 2.03
C SER A 83 5.05 -3.15 1.85
N ARG A 84 5.10 -3.94 2.93
CA ARG A 84 4.78 -5.38 2.87
C ARG A 84 3.35 -5.63 2.40
N TRP A 85 2.39 -4.83 2.84
CA TRP A 85 1.00 -4.98 2.43
C TRP A 85 0.83 -4.68 0.94
N ILE A 86 1.43 -3.60 0.44
CA ILE A 86 1.39 -3.21 -0.97
C ILE A 86 2.04 -4.27 -1.85
N SER A 87 3.23 -4.78 -1.48
CA SER A 87 3.89 -5.83 -2.26
C SER A 87 3.00 -7.07 -2.38
N ASN A 88 2.37 -7.52 -1.30
CA ASN A 88 1.45 -8.66 -1.33
C ASN A 88 0.22 -8.37 -2.20
N LEU A 89 -0.33 -7.16 -2.11
CA LEU A 89 -1.46 -6.74 -2.93
C LEU A 89 -1.11 -6.82 -4.42
N VAL A 90 -0.02 -6.17 -4.84
CA VAL A 90 0.41 -6.13 -6.25
C VAL A 90 0.70 -7.54 -6.76
N ASN A 91 1.46 -8.35 -6.01
CA ASN A 91 1.79 -9.73 -6.37
C ASN A 91 0.53 -10.60 -6.56
N THR A 92 -0.52 -10.37 -5.77
CA THR A 92 -1.79 -11.12 -5.88
C THR A 92 -2.53 -10.83 -7.19
N HIS A 93 -2.36 -9.63 -7.75
CA HIS A 93 -3.05 -9.22 -8.97
C HIS A 93 -2.20 -9.31 -10.23
N GLU A 94 -0.87 -9.43 -10.12
CA GLU A 94 0.05 -9.34 -11.26
C GLU A 94 -0.27 -10.33 -12.39
N GLU A 95 -0.50 -11.60 -12.05
CA GLU A 95 -0.80 -12.64 -13.03
C GLU A 95 -2.12 -12.36 -13.76
N GLY A 96 -3.19 -12.02 -13.03
CA GLY A 96 -4.48 -11.68 -13.63
C GLY A 96 -4.44 -10.39 -14.45
N VAL A 97 -3.55 -9.44 -14.13
CA VAL A 97 -3.31 -8.24 -14.93
C VAL A 97 -2.56 -8.61 -16.22
N LEU A 98 -1.53 -9.45 -16.13
CA LEU A 98 -0.77 -9.92 -17.29
C LEU A 98 -1.66 -10.69 -18.27
N GLU A 99 -2.57 -11.55 -17.79
CA GLU A 99 -3.54 -12.24 -18.64
C GLU A 99 -4.48 -11.26 -19.36
N LYS A 100 -5.04 -10.28 -18.63
CA LYS A 100 -5.92 -9.24 -19.19
C LYS A 100 -5.21 -8.31 -20.18
N ARG A 101 -3.89 -8.24 -20.11
CA ARG A 101 -3.02 -7.38 -20.94
C ARG A 101 -1.93 -8.21 -21.61
N ALA A 102 -2.31 -9.41 -22.07
CA ALA A 102 -1.41 -10.29 -22.79
C ALA A 102 -0.91 -9.59 -24.07
N GLY A 103 0.37 -9.77 -24.37
CA GLY A 103 1.02 -9.12 -25.49
C GLY A 103 2.49 -9.47 -25.53
N PRO A 104 3.23 -8.97 -26.53
CA PRO A 104 4.67 -9.20 -26.59
C PRO A 104 5.40 -8.49 -25.44
N CYS A 105 6.61 -8.96 -25.19
CA CYS A 105 7.60 -8.23 -24.42
C CYS A 105 7.74 -6.82 -25.00
N THR A 106 7.98 -5.86 -24.11
CA THR A 106 8.13 -4.45 -24.48
C THR A 106 9.40 -4.21 -25.30
N TYR A 107 10.38 -5.11 -25.19
CA TYR A 107 11.74 -4.92 -25.69
C TYR A 107 12.20 -5.95 -26.73
N CYS A 108 11.39 -6.96 -27.01
CA CYS A 108 11.71 -8.00 -27.99
C CYS A 108 10.41 -8.63 -28.55
N PRO A 109 10.48 -9.42 -29.64
CA PRO A 109 9.28 -9.99 -30.26
C PRO A 109 8.66 -11.18 -29.50
N GLU A 110 9.33 -11.68 -28.46
CA GLU A 110 8.85 -12.82 -27.68
C GLU A 110 7.58 -12.47 -26.87
N PRO A 111 6.74 -13.46 -26.53
CA PRO A 111 5.58 -13.25 -25.67
C PRO A 111 5.97 -12.67 -24.30
N GLY A 112 5.18 -11.72 -23.79
CA GLY A 112 5.31 -11.20 -22.43
C GLY A 112 4.73 -12.19 -21.42
N VAL A 113 5.57 -12.73 -20.55
CA VAL A 113 5.21 -13.75 -19.53
C VAL A 113 5.43 -13.29 -18.09
N ALA A 114 5.86 -12.04 -17.93
CA ALA A 114 6.10 -11.40 -16.64
C ALA A 114 5.87 -9.89 -16.74
N LEU A 115 5.68 -9.23 -15.61
CA LEU A 115 5.70 -7.78 -15.51
C LEU A 115 6.93 -7.32 -14.73
N HIS A 116 7.54 -6.24 -15.18
CA HIS A 116 8.44 -5.44 -14.36
C HIS A 116 7.67 -4.20 -13.93
N THR A 117 7.51 -3.98 -12.63
CA THR A 117 6.59 -2.96 -12.10
C THR A 117 7.27 -1.98 -11.16
N THR A 118 6.85 -0.72 -11.23
CA THR A 118 7.12 0.30 -10.22
C THR A 118 5.81 0.89 -9.70
N LEU A 119 5.83 1.39 -8.47
CA LEU A 119 4.63 1.81 -7.75
C LEU A 119 4.73 3.28 -7.33
N SER A 120 3.63 4.01 -7.51
CA SER A 120 3.37 5.29 -6.84
C SER A 120 2.19 5.11 -5.88
N VAL A 121 2.37 5.50 -4.63
CA VAL A 121 1.49 5.10 -3.53
C VAL A 121 1.01 6.33 -2.77
N THR A 122 -0.30 6.48 -2.63
CA THR A 122 -0.92 7.60 -1.92
C THR A 122 -2.09 7.10 -1.08
N LEU A 123 -1.79 6.56 0.11
CA LEU A 123 -2.81 5.88 0.94
C LEU A 123 -3.60 6.81 1.87
N HIS A 124 -3.10 8.01 2.13
CA HIS A 124 -3.70 8.95 3.07
C HIS A 124 -4.71 9.90 2.43
N GLN A 125 -4.88 9.83 1.12
CA GLN A 125 -5.91 10.58 0.38
C GLN A 125 -7.21 9.79 0.30
N SER A 126 -8.27 10.43 -0.19
CA SER A 126 -9.59 9.82 -0.39
C SER A 126 -10.01 9.96 -1.86
N PRO A 127 -10.09 8.86 -2.64
CA PRO A 127 -9.77 7.50 -2.23
C PRO A 127 -8.25 7.30 -2.04
N PRO A 128 -7.82 6.42 -1.12
CA PRO A 128 -6.47 5.87 -1.13
C PRO A 128 -6.17 5.33 -2.53
N THR A 129 -4.96 5.50 -3.03
CA THR A 129 -4.58 5.06 -4.38
C THR A 129 -3.23 4.34 -4.39
N VAL A 130 -3.16 3.22 -5.11
CA VAL A 130 -1.90 2.58 -5.53
C VAL A 130 -1.90 2.54 -7.05
N LEU A 131 -0.91 3.19 -7.65
CA LEU A 131 -0.68 3.21 -9.08
C LEU A 131 0.52 2.32 -9.40
N VAL A 132 0.28 1.31 -10.22
CA VAL A 132 1.29 0.35 -10.70
C VAL A 132 1.58 0.67 -12.15
N VAL A 133 2.82 1.04 -12.46
CA VAL A 133 3.30 1.13 -13.83
C VAL A 133 4.08 -0.14 -14.13
N GLY A 134 3.72 -0.84 -15.18
CA GLY A 134 4.30 -2.13 -15.54
C GLY A 134 4.75 -2.19 -16.98
N GLN A 135 5.77 -3.02 -17.23
CA GLN A 135 6.27 -3.35 -18.55
C GLN A 135 6.28 -4.86 -18.73
N ARG A 136 5.73 -5.33 -19.86
CA ARG A 136 5.77 -6.76 -20.21
C ARG A 136 7.19 -7.21 -20.50
N LEU A 137 7.59 -8.35 -19.94
CA LEU A 137 8.88 -8.98 -20.14
C LEU A 137 8.75 -10.41 -20.67
N CYS A 138 9.68 -10.79 -21.55
CA CYS A 138 9.76 -12.13 -22.11
C CYS A 138 10.24 -13.21 -21.12
N GLN A 139 10.76 -12.80 -19.96
CA GLN A 139 11.28 -13.70 -18.94
C GLN A 139 11.02 -13.14 -17.54
N ARG A 140 10.81 -14.02 -16.57
CA ARG A 140 10.74 -13.66 -15.13
C ARG A 140 12.12 -13.35 -14.53
N ASN A 141 13.20 -13.60 -15.27
CA ASN A 141 14.55 -13.34 -14.81
C ASN A 141 14.87 -11.83 -14.84
N ARG A 142 15.02 -11.22 -13.67
CA ARG A 142 15.36 -9.80 -13.50
C ARG A 142 16.73 -9.40 -14.05
N PHE A 143 17.61 -10.37 -14.35
CA PHE A 143 18.93 -10.13 -14.94
C PHE A 143 18.94 -10.33 -16.46
N SER A 144 17.79 -10.60 -17.09
CA SER A 144 17.70 -10.68 -18.54
C SER A 144 17.95 -9.31 -19.20
N PRO A 145 18.43 -9.26 -20.46
CA PRO A 145 18.62 -7.99 -21.16
C PRO A 145 17.35 -7.12 -21.19
N CYS A 146 16.18 -7.74 -21.38
CA CYS A 146 14.90 -7.03 -21.36
C CYS A 146 14.56 -6.45 -19.99
N ALA A 147 14.83 -7.18 -18.91
CA ALA A 147 14.63 -6.68 -17.55
C ALA A 147 15.56 -5.50 -17.21
N ILE A 148 16.82 -5.55 -17.65
CA ILE A 148 17.77 -4.44 -17.47
C ILE A 148 17.32 -3.19 -18.23
N MET A 149 16.81 -3.37 -19.46
CA MET A 149 16.24 -2.26 -20.23
C MET A 149 14.97 -1.70 -19.60
N ALA A 150 14.12 -2.56 -19.02
CA ALA A 150 12.93 -2.16 -18.29
C ALA A 150 13.25 -1.28 -17.08
N GLU A 151 14.14 -1.75 -16.22
CA GLU A 151 14.62 -1.01 -15.04
C GLU A 151 15.15 0.36 -15.45
N LYS A 152 16.03 0.41 -16.46
CA LYS A 152 16.58 1.68 -16.96
C LYS A 152 15.47 2.62 -17.46
N THR A 153 14.52 2.10 -18.22
CA THR A 153 13.40 2.89 -18.75
C THR A 153 12.56 3.49 -17.62
N MET A 154 12.27 2.71 -16.58
CA MET A 154 11.53 3.20 -15.42
C MET A 154 12.33 4.25 -14.64
N GLN A 155 13.61 4.01 -14.38
CA GLN A 155 14.49 4.96 -13.70
C GLN A 155 14.63 6.29 -14.45
N ASP A 156 14.72 6.25 -15.78
CA ASP A 156 14.79 7.45 -16.61
C ASP A 156 13.43 8.19 -16.61
N GLY A 157 12.32 7.44 -16.65
CA GLY A 157 10.97 7.99 -16.54
C GLY A 157 10.70 8.70 -15.21
N MET A 158 11.18 8.15 -14.09
CA MET A 158 11.08 8.79 -12.77
C MET A 158 11.84 10.11 -12.67
N LYS A 159 12.89 10.29 -13.48
CA LYS A 159 13.70 11.52 -13.53
C LYS A 159 13.12 12.55 -14.51
N ALA A 160 12.14 12.18 -15.32
CA ALA A 160 11.57 13.07 -16.32
C ALA A 160 10.71 14.17 -15.68
N PRO A 161 10.76 15.41 -16.22
CA PRO A 161 9.92 16.50 -15.72
C PRO A 161 8.44 16.16 -15.93
N GLY A 162 7.66 16.15 -14.84
CA GLY A 162 6.21 15.86 -14.87
C GLY A 162 5.79 14.50 -14.29
N PHE A 163 6.69 13.71 -13.70
CA PHE A 163 6.31 12.49 -12.98
C PHE A 163 5.43 12.81 -11.75
N PRO A 164 4.25 12.19 -11.58
CA PRO A 164 3.38 12.45 -10.45
C PRO A 164 3.87 11.73 -9.17
N GLY A 165 4.43 12.50 -8.24
CA GLY A 165 4.78 12.05 -6.88
C GLY A 165 6.10 12.64 -6.38
N GLU A 166 6.23 12.83 -5.06
CA GLU A 166 7.55 13.07 -4.45
C GLU A 166 8.36 11.77 -4.48
N PRO A 167 9.70 11.80 -4.56
CA PRO A 167 10.52 10.57 -4.55
C PRO A 167 10.24 9.63 -3.36
N SER A 168 9.69 10.16 -2.26
CA SER A 168 9.26 9.39 -1.08
C SER A 168 8.02 8.52 -1.29
N ASP A 169 7.22 8.82 -2.32
CA ASP A 169 5.95 8.15 -2.62
C ASP A 169 6.12 6.99 -3.62
N VAL A 170 7.34 6.83 -4.14
CA VAL A 170 7.71 5.76 -5.06
C VAL A 170 8.23 4.56 -4.29
N TYR A 171 7.55 3.42 -4.44
CA TYR A 171 7.98 2.15 -3.86
C TYR A 171 8.57 1.29 -4.97
N THR A 172 9.86 0.99 -4.85
CA THR A 172 10.54 -0.02 -5.69
C THR A 172 10.37 -1.38 -5.01
N VAL A 173 9.80 -2.35 -5.72
CA VAL A 173 9.58 -3.74 -5.23
C VAL A 173 10.64 -4.66 -5.82
#